data_AF-A0A7C4ZFZ1-F1
#
_entry.id   AF-A0A7C4ZFZ1-F1
#
_cell.length_a   1.000
_cell.length_b   1.000
_cell.length_c   1.000
_cell.angle_alpha   90.00
_cell.angle_beta   90.00
_cell.angle_gamma   90.00
#
_symmetry.space_group_name_H-M   'P 1'
#
loop_
_entity.id
_entity.type
_entity.pdbx_description
1 polymer ?
#
loop_
_entity_poly.entity_id
_entity_poly.type
_entity_poly.pdbx_seq_one_letter_code
_entity_poly.pdbx_strand_id
1 'polypeptide(L)' 'MRVTLKILRYNPEADQAPHWESYSLDAEPTDRVLDLLHNVKWDTDGTLAFR' A
#
# COMPACT_ATOMS: atom_id res chain seq x y z
N MET A 1 3.49 15.44 -4.62
CA MET A 1 3.29 14.89 -5.98
C MET A 1 2.31 13.73 -5.89
N ARG A 2 1.28 13.68 -6.74
CA ARG A 2 0.30 12.59 -6.67
C ARG A 2 0.85 11.33 -7.34
N VAL A 3 0.92 10.22 -6.60
CA VAL A 3 1.44 8.93 -7.08
C VAL A 3 0.41 7.83 -6.87
N THR A 4 0.44 6.82 -7.75
CA THR A 4 -0.40 5.63 -7.62
C THR A 4 0.48 4.44 -7.29
N LEU A 5 0.37 3.96 -6.06
CA LEU A 5 1.09 2.79 -5.57
C LEU A 5 0.25 1.54 -5.83
N LYS A 6 0.79 0.61 -6.61
CA LYS A 6 0.17 -0.70 -6.86
C LYS A 6 0.81 -1.76 -5.99
N ILE A 7 0.02 -2.40 -5.13
CA ILE A 7 0.47 -3.41 -4.18
C ILE A 7 -0.24 -4.73 -4.49
N LEU A 8 0.52 -5.81 -4.64
CA LEU A 8 -0.04 -7.15 -4.71
C LEU A 8 -0.27 -7.65 -3.29
N ARG A 9 -1.53 -7.87 -2.92
CA ARG A 9 -1.95 -8.28 -1.59
C ARG A 9 -2.48 -9.69 -1.60
N TYR A 10 -2.42 -10.31 -0.43
CA TYR A 10 -2.95 -11.64 -0.21
C TYR A 10 -3.25 -11.82 1.28
N ASN A 11 -4.52 -12.08 1.58
CA ASN A 11 -4.99 -12.49 2.89
C ASN A 11 -5.46 -13.96 2.84
N PRO A 12 -4.76 -14.92 3.47
CA PRO A 12 -5.11 -16.33 3.39
C PRO A 12 -6.48 -16.70 3.99
N GLU A 13 -7.06 -15.85 4.84
CA GLU A 13 -8.38 -16.08 5.44
C GLU A 13 -9.53 -15.59 4.55
N ALA A 14 -9.26 -14.68 3.61
CA ALA A 14 -10.28 -14.02 2.80
C ALA A 14 -10.09 -14.21 1.29
N ASP A 15 -8.85 -14.34 0.82
CA ASP A 15 -8.50 -14.37 -0.59
C ASP A 15 -8.18 -15.79 -1.07
N GLN A 16 -8.75 -16.16 -2.22
CA GLN A 16 -8.41 -17.41 -2.91
C GLN A 16 -7.12 -17.28 -3.74
N ALA A 17 -6.74 -16.06 -4.11
CA ALA A 17 -5.53 -15.76 -4.88
C ALA A 17 -5.05 -14.32 -4.59
N PRO A 18 -3.76 -14.01 -4.79
CA PRO A 18 -3.26 -12.65 -4.65
C PRO A 18 -3.98 -11.68 -5.59
N HIS A 19 -4.31 -10.49 -5.09
CA HIS A 19 -5.02 -9.46 -5.84
C HIS A 19 -4.23 -8.14 -5.85
N TRP A 20 -4.36 -7.38 -6.94
CA TRP A 20 -3.75 -6.07 -7.06
C TRP A 20 -4.65 -5.00 -6.46
N GLU A 21 -4.10 -4.20 -5.56
CA GLU A 21 -4.76 -3.04 -5.01
C GLU A 21 -3.98 -1.77 -5.34
N SER A 22 -4.70 -0.68 -5.62
CA SER A 22 -4.10 0.58 -6.06
C SER A 22 -4.47 1.69 -5.09
N TYR A 23 -3.46 2.36 -4.56
CA TYR A 23 -3.61 3.47 -3.62
C TYR A 23 -3.10 4.74 -4.26
N SER A 24 -3.93 5.78 -4.29
CA SER A 24 -3.51 7.11 -4.74
C SER A 24 -3.19 7.96 -3.52
N LEU A 25 -1.93 8.34 -3.38
CA LEU A 25 -1.44 9.13 -2.26
C LEU A 25 -0.59 10.30 -2.76
N ASP A 26 -0.46 11.31 -1.92
CA ASP A 26 0.42 12.43 -2.14
C ASP A 26 1.79 12.12 -1.50
N ALA A 27 2.83 12.14 -2.32
CA ALA A 27 4.21 11.83 -1.94
C ALA A 27 5.10 13.06 -2.10
N GLU A 28 6.01 13.27 -1.16
CA GLU A 28 7.07 14.25 -1.28
C GLU A 28 8.23 13.71 -2.14
N PRO A 29 9.01 14.58 -2.81
CA PRO A 29 10.14 14.14 -3.64
C PRO A 29 11.23 13.36 -2.86
N THR A 30 11.25 13.53 -1.54
CA THR A 30 12.18 12.85 -0.63
C THR A 30 11.64 11.53 -0.09
N ASP A 31 10.34 11.26 -0.28
CA ASP A 31 9.70 10.06 0.24
C ASP A 31 10.19 8.82 -0.50
N ARG A 32 10.48 7.78 0.27
CA ARG A 32 10.87 6.46 -0.24
C ARG A 32 9.63 5.59 -0.32
N VAL A 33 9.75 4.49 -1.05
CA VAL A 33 8.67 3.47 -1.13
C VAL A 33 8.22 3.02 0.27
N LEU A 34 9.15 2.93 1.23
CA LEU A 34 8.84 2.59 2.61
C LEU A 34 7.92 3.62 3.29
N ASP A 35 8.15 4.91 3.05
CA ASP A 35 7.32 6.00 3.60
C ASP A 35 5.91 5.92 3.00
N LEU A 36 5.80 5.65 1.70
CA LEU A 36 4.52 5.45 1.02
C LEU A 36 3.76 4.23 1.56
N LEU A 37 4.46 3.12 1.83
CA LEU A 37 3.86 1.92 2.43
C LEU A 37 3.36 2.18 3.85
N HIS A 38 4.10 2.96 4.64
CA HIS A 38 3.63 3.39 5.96
C HIS A 38 2.40 4.29 5.85
N ASN A 39 2.37 5.24 4.91
CA ASN A 39 1.20 6.10 4.70
C ASN A 39 -0.04 5.26 4.38
N VAL A 40 0.07 4.30 3.46
CA VAL A 40 -1.04 3.37 3.16
C VAL A 40 -1.44 2.61 4.42
N LYS A 41 -0.48 2.06 5.18
CA LYS A 41 -0.78 1.27 6.38
C LYS A 41 -1.49 2.07 7.47
N TRP A 42 -1.08 3.31 7.74
CA TRP A 42 -1.58 4.07 8.87
C TRP A 42 -2.85 4.86 8.53
N ASP A 43 -2.92 5.43 7.33
CA ASP A 43 -3.97 6.39 6.97
C ASP A 43 -5.06 5.79 6.09
N THR A 44 -4.76 4.73 5.33
CA THR A 44 -5.69 4.15 4.35
C THR A 44 -6.16 2.75 4.73
N ASP A 45 -5.24 1.85 5.08
CA ASP A 45 -5.51 0.44 5.35
C ASP A 45 -4.57 -0.16 6.40
N GLY A 46 -5.08 -0.25 7.63
CA GLY A 46 -4.39 -0.87 8.77
C GLY A 46 -4.06 -2.36 8.63
N THR A 47 -4.70 -3.06 7.70
CA THR A 47 -4.47 -4.50 7.46
C THR A 47 -3.26 -4.75 6.56
N LEU A 48 -2.68 -3.71 5.94
CA LEU A 48 -1.47 -3.86 5.15
C LEU A 48 -0.28 -4.26 6.03
N ALA A 49 0.36 -5.38 5.68
CA ALA A 49 1.54 -5.90 6.36
C ALA A 49 2.70 -6.06 5.37
N PHE A 50 3.90 -5.62 5.77
CA PHE A 50 5.14 -5.69 4.99
C PHE A 50 6.34 -5.72 5.95
N ARG A 51 7.53 -6.08 5.45
CA ARG A 51 8.79 -6.12 6.21
C ARG A 51 9.93 -5.50 5.41
#